data_AF-A0AAV6NJ55-F1
#
_entry.id   AF-A0AAV6NJ55-F1
#
_cell.length_a   1.000
_cell.length_b   1.000
_cell.length_c   1.000
_cell.angle_alpha   90.00
_cell.angle_beta   90.00
_cell.angle_gamma   90.00
#
_symmetry.space_group_name_H-M   'P 1'
#
loop_
_entity.id
_entity.type
_entity.pdbx_description
1 polymer ?
#
loop_
_entity_poly.entity_id
_entity_poly.type
_entity_poly.pdbx_seq_one_letter_code
_entity_poly.pdbx_strand_id
1 'polypeptide(L)'
;MEPQIRHGCSLLLFIFFIFFIFPFPPSSAQSPDADGYSCTANHTAAPCQAYVFYRATAPDFLDLATIADLFWVSRLEISRPSNISDSNATFPLVSGQPLFIPITCSCNSVNASVSISYANLSYKINSGDSFWLVSTSKFQNLTTFQSVEVVNPTLVPTNLSIGVDVVFPIFCKCPNSTQFQNRVNFMVSYVIHPQDTLFSIASRFGVPTSEIAAANRPNPKAFDTIFIPVSRLPNLTQPIILPPPPKQPPAPVREGKNRAVTGLAIGMGIAGFLLILMVGLWVCGVGKRRRSEREMKEGIERQKLQEVGIWKGKGKEMEMDLMADVSDCLDKYRVFKIEELNEATNGFHERSLIQGSVYKGSINGVEYAIKKMKWNAYEQLKILQKVNHGNLVKLEGFCVDPDDATCYLIYEYVENGSLHSWLHGSEKRKLNWRTRLRIAIDVANGLLYVHEHTRPRVVHKDIKSSNILLDASMRAKIANFGLAKSGCNAITMHIVGTQGYIAPEYIADGVVSTKMDIFAFGVVLLELVSGKEKEKEKLERLKNWIDEALFEQSCPMESVMDVMNVAVSCLQKDPTKRPSMVEVVYALSKSDDAVFDFSDDTLSAPILTAR
;
A
#
# COMPACT_ATOMS: atom_id res chain seq x y z
N MET A 1 10.73 -72.55 -8.84
CA MET A 1 12.01 -72.63 -9.58
C MET A 1 12.58 -71.22 -9.67
N GLU A 2 13.64 -70.97 -8.92
CA GLU A 2 14.68 -69.96 -9.22
C GLU A 2 15.30 -70.22 -10.62
N PRO A 3 16.01 -69.27 -11.27
CA PRO A 3 17.03 -68.33 -10.71
C PRO A 3 16.84 -66.84 -11.13
N GLN A 4 17.24 -65.82 -10.36
CA GLN A 4 18.60 -65.28 -10.08
C GLN A 4 19.42 -64.90 -11.33
N ILE A 5 19.65 -63.58 -11.54
CA ILE A 5 20.97 -62.90 -11.57
C ILE A 5 20.79 -61.37 -11.58
N ARG A 6 21.54 -60.70 -10.70
CA ARG A 6 21.71 -59.25 -10.51
C ARG A 6 22.74 -58.66 -11.50
N HIS A 7 22.56 -57.39 -11.90
CA HIS A 7 23.40 -56.24 -11.47
C HIS A 7 23.14 -54.97 -12.30
N GLY A 8 23.10 -53.81 -11.63
CA GLY A 8 23.32 -52.51 -12.26
C GLY A 8 22.50 -51.35 -11.68
N CYS A 9 22.94 -50.78 -10.56
CA CYS A 9 22.50 -49.47 -10.07
C CYS A 9 22.75 -48.36 -11.10
N SER A 10 21.82 -47.42 -11.25
CA SER A 10 21.99 -46.00 -10.88
C SER A 10 21.01 -45.08 -11.62
N LEU A 11 20.37 -44.20 -10.84
CA LEU A 11 19.84 -42.88 -11.20
C LEU A 11 18.70 -42.74 -12.22
N LEU A 12 17.50 -42.56 -11.65
CA LEU A 12 16.47 -41.55 -11.98
C LEU A 12 16.81 -40.56 -13.11
N LEU A 13 16.00 -40.57 -14.17
CA LEU A 13 15.06 -39.50 -14.59
C LEU A 13 14.71 -39.69 -16.07
N PHE A 14 13.60 -39.05 -16.45
CA PHE A 14 13.20 -38.63 -17.80
C PHE A 14 12.16 -39.45 -18.58
N ILE A 15 11.15 -38.66 -19.00
CA ILE A 15 10.29 -38.79 -20.19
C ILE A 15 8.93 -39.46 -19.94
N PHE A 16 7.90 -38.62 -19.82
CA PHE A 16 6.70 -38.78 -20.65
C PHE A 16 6.12 -37.39 -20.94
N PHE A 17 6.44 -36.83 -22.10
CA PHE A 17 5.55 -35.91 -22.82
C PHE A 17 6.06 -35.72 -24.26
N ILE A 18 5.46 -36.43 -25.21
CA ILE A 18 5.36 -36.00 -26.60
C ILE A 18 3.95 -36.36 -27.06
N PHE A 19 3.10 -35.36 -27.30
CA PHE A 19 2.22 -35.32 -28.48
C PHE A 19 1.85 -33.87 -28.81
N PHE A 20 2.52 -33.38 -29.85
CA PHE A 20 2.15 -32.44 -30.92
C PHE A 20 1.07 -31.36 -30.67
N ILE A 21 1.47 -30.08 -30.63
CA ILE A 21 1.49 -29.09 -31.75
C ILE A 21 0.09 -28.65 -32.21
N PHE A 22 -0.34 -27.47 -31.72
CA PHE A 22 -0.82 -26.34 -32.54
C PHE A 22 -0.26 -25.04 -31.91
N PRO A 23 0.22 -24.06 -32.70
CA PRO A 23 0.86 -22.86 -32.19
C PRO A 23 -0.19 -21.81 -31.81
N PHE A 24 -0.34 -21.54 -30.51
CA PHE A 24 -0.87 -20.25 -30.06
C PHE A 24 0.34 -19.36 -29.70
N PRO A 25 0.30 -18.06 -30.05
CA PRO A 25 1.46 -17.18 -29.89
C PRO A 25 1.85 -17.14 -28.42
N PRO A 26 3.15 -17.10 -28.08
CA PRO A 26 3.56 -16.83 -26.70
C PRO A 26 2.97 -15.47 -26.32
N SER A 27 2.08 -15.47 -25.32
CA SER A 27 1.73 -14.24 -24.63
C SER A 27 3.06 -13.68 -24.11
N SER A 28 3.48 -12.58 -24.70
CA SER A 28 4.67 -11.84 -24.30
C SER A 28 4.67 -11.73 -22.78
N ALA A 29 5.76 -12.18 -22.15
CA ALA A 29 6.14 -11.69 -20.84
C ALA A 29 5.96 -10.17 -20.88
N GLN A 30 5.09 -9.62 -20.04
CA GLN A 30 4.97 -8.17 -19.91
C GLN A 30 6.37 -7.67 -19.59
N SER A 31 6.92 -6.91 -20.55
CA SER A 31 8.22 -6.27 -20.45
C SER A 31 8.27 -5.41 -19.20
N PRO A 32 9.45 -5.18 -18.60
CA PRO A 32 9.60 -4.08 -17.65
C PRO A 32 8.98 -2.83 -18.28
N ASP A 33 8.23 -2.06 -17.48
CA ASP A 33 7.55 -0.82 -17.88
C ASP A 33 8.60 0.23 -18.31
N ALA A 34 9.19 0.02 -19.50
CA ALA A 34 10.40 0.64 -20.01
C ALA A 34 10.12 1.80 -20.98
N ASP A 35 8.84 2.08 -21.28
CA ASP A 35 8.28 3.08 -22.23
C ASP A 35 8.66 4.56 -21.97
N GLY A 36 9.69 4.83 -21.16
CA GLY A 36 10.10 6.18 -20.70
C GLY A 36 11.60 6.32 -20.55
N TYR A 37 12.30 5.20 -20.41
CA TYR A 37 13.75 5.07 -20.28
C TYR A 37 14.37 4.34 -21.49
N SER A 38 13.54 3.84 -22.39
CA SER A 38 13.98 3.22 -23.64
C SER A 38 14.81 4.19 -24.47
N CYS A 39 15.92 3.71 -25.01
CA CYS A 39 16.78 4.45 -25.91
C CYS A 39 17.08 3.62 -27.15
N THR A 40 17.38 4.27 -28.27
CA THR A 40 17.76 3.62 -29.52
C THR A 40 19.25 3.87 -29.75
N ALA A 41 20.02 2.79 -29.89
CA ALA A 41 21.48 2.85 -30.07
C ALA A 41 21.91 3.72 -31.28
N ASN A 42 21.03 3.89 -32.28
CA ASN A 42 21.29 4.71 -33.46
C ASN A 42 21.14 6.24 -33.23
N HIS A 43 20.57 6.71 -32.12
CA HIS A 43 20.31 8.14 -31.89
C HIS A 43 21.18 8.79 -30.79
N THR A 44 21.94 8.00 -30.02
CA THR A 44 22.86 8.51 -28.97
C THR A 44 24.16 7.70 -28.98
N ALA A 45 25.13 8.12 -29.78
CA ALA A 45 26.37 7.37 -30.05
C ALA A 45 27.50 7.58 -29.02
N ALA A 46 27.32 8.37 -27.96
CA ALA A 46 28.32 8.55 -26.91
C ALA A 46 27.66 8.79 -25.53
N PRO A 47 28.27 8.31 -24.43
CA PRO A 47 27.86 8.69 -23.08
C PRO A 47 27.88 10.21 -22.92
N CYS A 48 26.92 10.75 -22.16
CA CYS A 48 26.83 12.17 -21.90
C CYS A 48 26.87 12.47 -20.40
N GLN A 49 27.28 13.69 -20.05
CA GLN A 49 27.17 14.18 -18.70
C GLN A 49 25.71 14.51 -18.38
N ALA A 50 25.16 13.88 -17.35
CA ALA A 50 23.86 14.20 -16.78
C ALA A 50 24.02 14.52 -15.28
N TYR A 51 22.93 14.98 -14.66
CA TYR A 51 22.91 15.27 -13.22
C TYR A 51 21.71 14.62 -12.56
N VAL A 52 21.90 14.21 -11.32
CA VAL A 52 20.85 13.75 -10.42
C VAL A 52 20.54 14.88 -9.45
N PHE A 53 19.25 15.16 -9.22
CA PHE A 53 18.82 15.97 -8.10
C PHE A 53 18.61 15.06 -6.88
N TYR A 54 19.52 15.13 -5.92
CA TYR A 54 19.51 14.31 -4.71
C TYR A 54 19.23 15.18 -3.47
N ARG A 55 18.59 14.60 -2.45
CA ARG A 55 18.36 15.31 -1.17
C ARG A 55 19.10 14.59 -0.06
N ALA A 56 19.90 15.29 0.74
CA ALA A 56 20.52 14.68 1.92
C ALA A 56 19.43 14.13 2.87
N THR A 57 19.61 12.95 3.44
CA THR A 57 18.58 12.29 4.28
C THR A 57 19.19 11.70 5.54
N ALA A 58 18.60 12.04 6.68
CA ALA A 58 18.97 11.47 7.98
C ALA A 58 18.55 9.98 8.09
N PRO A 59 19.29 9.14 8.84
CA PRO A 59 20.52 9.46 9.56
C PRO A 59 21.80 9.31 8.71
N ASP A 60 21.78 8.48 7.66
CA ASP A 60 23.01 7.95 7.05
C ASP A 60 23.63 8.85 5.96
N PHE A 61 22.84 9.70 5.30
CA PHE A 61 23.28 10.53 4.17
C PHE A 61 23.25 12.02 4.50
N LEU A 62 23.86 12.38 5.64
CA LEU A 62 24.08 13.76 6.08
C LEU A 62 25.55 14.19 5.95
N ASP A 63 26.36 13.45 5.20
CA ASP A 63 27.74 13.80 4.90
C ASP A 63 28.01 13.68 3.40
N LEU A 64 28.76 14.64 2.84
CA LEU A 64 29.09 14.65 1.42
C LEU A 64 30.00 13.49 1.04
N ALA A 65 30.81 12.95 1.96
CA ALA A 65 31.63 11.77 1.66
C ALA A 65 30.76 10.55 1.40
N THR A 66 29.82 10.24 2.30
CA THR A 66 28.94 9.07 2.16
C THR A 66 28.11 9.13 0.88
N ILE A 67 27.64 10.32 0.49
CA ILE A 67 26.90 10.51 -0.77
C ILE A 67 27.85 10.41 -1.98
N ALA A 68 29.06 10.96 -1.91
CA ALA A 68 30.08 10.84 -2.94
C ALA A 68 30.46 9.37 -3.19
N ASP A 69 30.65 8.59 -2.13
CA ASP A 69 30.92 7.15 -2.18
C ASP A 69 29.75 6.37 -2.80
N LEU A 70 28.52 6.72 -2.46
CA LEU A 70 27.31 6.09 -3.03
C LEU A 70 27.22 6.27 -4.56
N PHE A 71 27.64 7.43 -5.07
CA PHE A 71 27.56 7.77 -6.49
C PHE A 71 28.88 7.61 -7.26
N TRP A 72 29.94 7.13 -6.61
CA TRP A 72 31.28 6.99 -7.20
C TRP A 72 31.85 8.28 -7.79
N VAL A 73 31.66 9.40 -7.09
CA VAL A 73 32.18 10.72 -7.48
C VAL A 73 32.99 11.32 -6.34
N SER A 74 33.73 12.40 -6.59
CA SER A 74 34.40 13.15 -5.53
C SER A 74 33.48 14.17 -4.85
N ARG A 75 33.80 14.55 -3.60
CA ARG A 75 33.06 15.59 -2.87
C ARG A 75 33.01 16.92 -3.63
N LEU A 76 34.09 17.26 -4.35
CA LEU A 76 34.21 18.49 -5.14
C LEU A 76 33.29 18.48 -6.38
N GLU A 77 33.07 17.30 -6.95
CA GLU A 77 32.14 17.10 -8.07
C GLU A 77 30.68 17.30 -7.66
N ILE A 78 30.35 17.10 -6.38
CA ILE A 78 29.03 17.41 -5.82
C ILE A 78 28.95 18.87 -5.34
N SER A 79 29.97 19.36 -4.63
CA SER A 79 29.93 20.67 -3.97
C SER A 79 29.81 21.83 -4.96
N ARG A 80 30.59 21.79 -6.05
CA ARG A 80 30.64 22.84 -7.09
C ARG A 80 29.28 23.06 -7.78
N PRO A 81 28.64 22.06 -8.41
CA PRO A 81 27.33 22.25 -9.01
C PRO A 81 26.22 22.50 -7.97
N SER A 82 26.40 22.05 -6.73
CA SER A 82 25.45 22.28 -5.64
C SER A 82 25.58 23.66 -4.98
N ASN A 83 26.51 24.52 -5.41
CA ASN A 83 26.78 25.82 -4.80
C ASN A 83 27.15 25.72 -3.30
N ILE A 84 27.94 24.71 -2.94
CA ILE A 84 28.52 24.53 -1.60
C ILE A 84 30.00 24.92 -1.68
N SER A 85 30.41 25.90 -0.88
CA SER A 85 31.80 26.35 -0.81
C SER A 85 32.75 25.22 -0.39
N ASP A 86 33.98 25.21 -0.92
CA ASP A 86 34.98 24.17 -0.63
C ASP A 86 35.31 24.07 0.88
N SER A 87 35.24 25.18 1.62
CA SER A 87 35.41 25.22 3.09
C SER A 87 34.27 24.52 3.85
N ASN A 88 33.09 24.42 3.23
CA ASN A 88 31.89 23.88 3.86
C ASN A 88 31.59 22.45 3.43
N ALA A 89 32.34 21.91 2.47
CA ALA A 89 32.16 20.55 1.96
C ALA A 89 32.54 19.45 2.99
N THR A 90 33.09 19.83 4.14
CA THR A 90 33.42 18.97 5.29
C THR A 90 32.45 19.11 6.45
N PHE A 91 31.49 20.05 6.40
CA PHE A 91 30.45 20.13 7.43
C PHE A 91 29.30 19.15 7.15
N PRO A 92 28.62 18.65 8.20
CA PRO A 92 27.43 17.84 8.05
C PRO A 92 26.34 18.60 7.28
N LEU A 93 25.71 17.90 6.33
CA LEU A 93 24.53 18.36 5.62
C LEU A 93 23.30 18.31 6.52
N VAL A 94 22.29 19.09 6.18
CA VAL A 94 20.98 19.07 6.85
C VAL A 94 20.02 18.17 6.07
N SER A 95 19.15 17.43 6.76
CA SER A 95 18.13 16.61 6.10
C SER A 95 17.25 17.46 5.17
N GLY A 96 17.04 16.98 3.95
CA GLY A 96 16.35 17.68 2.86
C GLY A 96 17.22 18.64 2.04
N GLN A 97 18.50 18.82 2.37
CA GLN A 97 19.40 19.72 1.64
C GLN A 97 19.60 19.24 0.19
N PRO A 98 19.34 20.08 -0.82
CA PRO A 98 19.39 19.68 -2.22
C PRO A 98 20.82 19.69 -2.76
N LEU A 99 21.14 18.68 -3.57
CA LEU A 99 22.43 18.47 -4.20
C LEU A 99 22.26 18.13 -5.68
N PHE A 100 23.19 18.59 -6.50
CA PHE A 100 23.41 18.10 -7.86
C PHE A 100 24.58 17.13 -7.87
N ILE A 101 24.31 15.90 -8.29
CA ILE A 101 25.31 14.84 -8.37
C ILE A 101 25.57 14.52 -9.86
N PRO A 102 26.80 14.69 -10.36
CA PRO A 102 27.12 14.35 -11.74
C PRO A 102 27.09 12.84 -11.94
N ILE A 103 26.48 12.39 -13.06
CA ILE A 103 26.50 10.99 -13.49
C ILE A 103 26.83 10.92 -14.98
N THR A 104 27.48 9.83 -15.39
CA THR A 104 27.73 9.55 -16.82
C THR A 104 26.60 8.68 -17.34
N CYS A 105 25.77 9.25 -18.21
CA CYS A 105 24.61 8.58 -18.76
C CYS A 105 24.95 7.86 -20.06
N SER A 106 24.55 6.59 -20.19
CA SER A 106 24.71 5.80 -21.41
C SER A 106 23.44 5.04 -21.78
N CYS A 107 23.28 4.76 -23.07
CA CYS A 107 22.25 3.85 -23.56
C CYS A 107 22.81 2.42 -23.53
N ASN A 108 22.28 1.57 -22.66
CA ASN A 108 22.78 0.21 -22.46
C ASN A 108 21.75 -0.81 -22.96
N SER A 109 22.23 -1.80 -23.71
CA SER A 109 21.41 -2.92 -24.16
C SER A 109 21.20 -3.91 -23.02
N VAL A 110 19.94 -4.17 -22.71
CA VAL A 110 19.54 -5.10 -21.64
C VAL A 110 19.16 -6.47 -22.22
N ASN A 111 18.49 -6.48 -23.37
CA ASN A 111 18.23 -7.68 -24.15
C ASN A 111 18.22 -7.33 -25.65
N ALA A 112 18.04 -8.33 -26.52
CA ALA A 112 18.10 -8.15 -27.99
C ALA A 112 17.10 -7.12 -28.55
N SER A 113 16.04 -6.77 -27.81
CA SER A 113 14.95 -5.89 -28.25
C SER A 113 14.79 -4.60 -27.43
N VAL A 114 15.46 -4.48 -26.27
CA VAL A 114 15.25 -3.39 -25.31
C VAL A 114 16.59 -2.84 -24.86
N SER A 115 16.81 -1.56 -25.15
CA SER A 115 17.90 -0.76 -24.60
C SER A 115 17.32 0.34 -23.72
N ILE A 116 17.92 0.57 -22.56
CA ILE A 116 17.51 1.59 -21.59
C ILE A 116 18.66 2.52 -21.26
N SER A 117 18.34 3.78 -21.03
CA SER A 117 19.31 4.83 -20.72
C SER A 117 19.48 4.96 -19.21
N TYR A 118 20.68 4.66 -18.71
CA TYR A 118 21.03 4.72 -17.29
C TYR A 118 22.53 4.89 -17.06
N ALA A 119 22.89 5.37 -15.87
CA ALA A 119 24.25 5.37 -15.34
C ALA A 119 24.47 4.13 -14.48
N ASN A 120 25.55 3.40 -14.74
CA ASN A 120 25.88 2.17 -14.02
C ASN A 120 26.64 2.51 -12.73
N LEU A 121 26.03 2.26 -11.57
CA LEU A 121 26.67 2.45 -10.27
C LEU A 121 26.80 1.11 -9.54
N SER A 122 28.03 0.73 -9.17
CA SER A 122 28.26 -0.45 -8.33
C SER A 122 28.02 -0.11 -6.86
N TYR A 123 27.33 -0.97 -6.13
CA TYR A 123 27.09 -0.79 -4.70
C TYR A 123 27.32 -2.11 -3.96
N LYS A 124 28.10 -2.06 -2.88
CA LYS A 124 28.36 -3.22 -2.02
C LYS A 124 27.24 -3.42 -1.02
N ILE A 125 26.59 -4.58 -1.10
CA ILE A 125 25.48 -4.95 -0.22
C ILE A 125 25.92 -5.03 1.24
N ASN A 126 25.24 -4.29 2.11
CA ASN A 126 25.42 -4.37 3.56
C ASN A 126 24.36 -5.27 4.22
N SER A 127 24.53 -5.57 5.50
CA SER A 127 23.52 -6.32 6.26
C SER A 127 22.16 -5.60 6.24
N GLY A 128 21.10 -6.33 5.86
CA GLY A 128 19.74 -5.78 5.74
C GLY A 128 19.46 -5.04 4.42
N ASP A 129 20.44 -4.90 3.53
CA ASP A 129 20.21 -4.35 2.20
C ASP A 129 19.46 -5.36 1.31
N SER A 130 18.50 -4.86 0.55
CA SER A 130 17.86 -5.54 -0.56
C SER A 130 17.91 -4.63 -1.79
N PHE A 131 17.73 -5.18 -3.00
CA PHE A 131 17.63 -4.35 -4.20
C PHE A 131 16.56 -3.26 -4.05
N TRP A 132 15.45 -3.58 -3.37
CA TRP A 132 14.41 -2.61 -3.05
C TRP A 132 14.90 -1.52 -2.10
N LEU A 133 15.43 -1.88 -0.92
CA LEU A 133 15.81 -0.90 0.10
C LEU A 133 16.89 0.06 -0.41
N VAL A 134 17.88 -0.47 -1.13
CA VAL A 134 18.95 0.36 -1.70
C VAL A 134 18.39 1.27 -2.80
N SER A 135 17.51 0.78 -3.68
CA SER A 135 16.89 1.59 -4.74
C SER A 135 16.00 2.71 -4.18
N THR A 136 15.16 2.40 -3.19
CA THR A 136 14.12 3.33 -2.69
C THR A 136 14.63 4.26 -1.59
N SER A 137 15.55 3.79 -0.74
CA SER A 137 16.02 4.55 0.43
C SER A 137 17.36 5.22 0.18
N LYS A 138 18.35 4.50 -0.37
CA LYS A 138 19.69 5.03 -0.61
C LYS A 138 19.73 5.84 -1.91
N PHE A 139 19.19 5.30 -3.00
CA PHE A 139 19.07 6.00 -4.28
C PHE A 139 17.74 6.77 -4.45
N GLN A 140 16.89 6.84 -3.43
CA GLN A 140 15.70 7.70 -3.41
C GLN A 140 14.74 7.54 -4.60
N ASN A 141 14.61 6.34 -5.15
CA ASN A 141 13.83 6.01 -6.37
C ASN A 141 14.39 6.56 -7.69
N LEU A 142 15.68 6.91 -7.72
CA LEU A 142 16.40 7.22 -8.98
C LEU A 142 16.62 5.98 -9.87
N THR A 143 16.35 4.80 -9.32
CA THR A 143 16.29 3.51 -10.02
C THR A 143 15.17 2.67 -9.42
N THR A 144 14.82 1.57 -10.07
CA THR A 144 13.84 0.60 -9.57
C THR A 144 14.50 -0.76 -9.35
N PHE A 145 14.05 -1.49 -8.33
CA PHE A 145 14.62 -2.80 -8.03
C PHE A 145 14.43 -3.80 -9.19
N GLN A 146 13.35 -3.68 -9.98
CA GLN A 146 13.16 -4.51 -11.17
C GLN A 146 14.25 -4.24 -12.21
N SER A 147 14.70 -2.99 -12.34
CA SER A 147 15.81 -2.67 -13.25
C SER A 147 17.13 -3.21 -12.70
N VAL A 148 17.31 -3.20 -11.37
CA VAL A 148 18.45 -3.83 -10.70
C VAL A 148 18.46 -5.35 -10.95
N GLU A 149 17.32 -6.03 -10.82
CA GLU A 149 17.18 -7.47 -11.14
C GLU A 149 17.61 -7.78 -12.57
N VAL A 150 17.14 -6.96 -13.50
CA VAL A 150 17.36 -7.14 -14.93
C VAL A 150 18.85 -6.95 -15.30
N VAL A 151 19.54 -5.99 -14.70
CA VAL A 151 20.98 -5.76 -14.97
C VAL A 151 21.91 -6.65 -14.14
N ASN A 152 21.38 -7.37 -13.13
CA ASN A 152 22.12 -8.34 -12.33
C ASN A 152 21.45 -9.74 -12.39
N PRO A 153 21.38 -10.39 -13.57
CA PRO A 153 20.61 -11.61 -13.75
C PRO A 153 21.11 -12.81 -12.94
N THR A 154 22.34 -12.75 -12.42
CA THR A 154 22.97 -13.81 -11.63
C THR A 154 22.67 -13.71 -10.13
N LEU A 155 22.09 -12.60 -9.68
CA LEU A 155 21.86 -12.33 -8.26
C LEU A 155 20.39 -12.49 -7.90
N VAL A 156 20.13 -13.13 -6.77
CA VAL A 156 18.76 -13.32 -6.26
C VAL A 156 18.43 -12.19 -5.28
N PRO A 157 17.40 -11.37 -5.54
CA PRO A 157 17.07 -10.17 -4.74
C PRO A 157 16.81 -10.42 -3.26
N THR A 158 16.31 -11.61 -2.93
CA THR A 158 15.94 -12.06 -1.59
C THR A 158 17.05 -12.85 -0.89
N ASN A 159 18.16 -13.12 -1.57
CA ASN A 159 19.27 -13.92 -1.05
C ASN A 159 20.62 -13.30 -1.46
N LEU A 160 20.90 -12.12 -0.91
CA LEU A 160 22.14 -11.39 -1.16
C LEU A 160 23.14 -11.63 -0.02
N SER A 161 24.37 -12.00 -0.38
CA SER A 161 25.47 -12.09 0.58
C SER A 161 26.05 -10.71 0.86
N ILE A 162 26.37 -10.44 2.12
CA ILE A 162 27.03 -9.19 2.53
C ILE A 162 28.37 -9.05 1.79
N GLY A 163 28.62 -7.88 1.22
CA GLY A 163 29.84 -7.55 0.49
C GLY A 163 29.79 -7.82 -1.02
N VAL A 164 28.72 -8.42 -1.54
CA VAL A 164 28.54 -8.60 -3.00
C VAL A 164 28.33 -7.24 -3.67
N ASP A 165 29.05 -7.00 -4.76
CA ASP A 165 28.87 -5.85 -5.63
C ASP A 165 27.64 -6.04 -6.53
N VAL A 166 26.72 -5.08 -6.49
CA VAL A 166 25.47 -5.06 -7.25
C VAL A 166 25.42 -3.79 -8.09
N VAL A 167 25.05 -3.92 -9.36
CA VAL A 167 24.88 -2.77 -10.25
C VAL A 167 23.49 -2.15 -10.09
N PHE A 168 23.42 -0.89 -9.70
CA PHE A 168 22.18 -0.10 -9.66
C PHE A 168 22.11 0.82 -10.90
N PRO A 169 21.15 0.61 -11.81
CA PRO A 169 21.03 1.41 -13.03
C PRO A 169 20.28 2.71 -12.75
N ILE A 170 21.00 3.80 -12.46
CA ILE A 170 20.40 5.11 -12.19
C ILE A 170 19.84 5.72 -13.46
N PHE A 171 18.53 5.94 -13.52
CA PHE A 171 17.88 6.43 -14.73
C PHE A 171 18.33 7.83 -15.10
N CYS A 172 18.65 8.01 -16.38
CA CYS A 172 19.15 9.26 -16.94
C CYS A 172 18.81 9.32 -18.43
N LYS A 173 18.91 10.51 -19.02
CA LYS A 173 18.80 10.69 -20.48
C LYS A 173 19.92 11.57 -21.00
N CYS A 174 20.29 11.36 -22.25
CA CYS A 174 21.08 12.32 -23.00
C CYS A 174 20.18 13.26 -23.79
N PRO A 175 20.54 14.56 -23.92
CA PRO A 175 19.83 15.45 -24.83
C PRO A 175 19.87 14.90 -26.26
N ASN A 176 18.76 14.98 -26.98
CA ASN A 176 18.73 14.63 -28.40
C ASN A 176 19.25 15.79 -29.28
N SER A 177 19.46 15.55 -30.58
CA SER A 177 20.01 16.57 -31.50
C SER A 177 19.19 17.86 -31.52
N THR A 178 17.85 17.77 -31.45
CA THR A 178 16.94 18.92 -31.41
C THR A 178 17.11 19.72 -30.11
N GLN A 179 17.26 19.04 -28.98
CA GLN A 179 17.46 19.66 -27.67
C GLN A 179 18.83 20.34 -27.58
N PHE A 180 19.87 19.73 -28.14
CA PHE A 180 21.18 20.38 -28.27
C PHE A 180 21.10 21.66 -29.12
N GLN A 181 20.37 21.64 -30.24
CA GLN A 181 20.14 22.85 -31.05
C GLN A 181 19.38 23.94 -30.27
N ASN A 182 18.49 23.54 -29.37
CA ASN A 182 17.77 24.44 -28.45
C ASN A 182 18.56 24.79 -27.18
N ARG A 183 19.88 24.59 -27.17
CA ARG A 183 20.80 24.92 -26.05
C ARG A 183 20.53 24.17 -24.74
N VAL A 184 19.89 23.00 -24.80
CA VAL A 184 19.84 22.09 -23.65
C VAL A 184 21.19 21.39 -23.54
N ASN A 185 21.92 21.69 -22.46
CA ASN A 185 23.26 21.14 -22.23
C ASN A 185 23.22 19.92 -21.31
N PHE A 186 22.25 19.86 -20.39
CA PHE A 186 22.15 18.81 -19.39
C PHE A 186 20.71 18.31 -19.25
N MET A 187 20.58 17.04 -18.91
CA MET A 187 19.35 16.45 -18.39
C MET A 187 19.52 16.20 -16.89
N VAL A 188 18.56 16.68 -16.11
CA VAL A 188 18.52 16.41 -14.67
C VAL A 188 17.49 15.33 -14.37
N SER A 189 17.91 14.21 -13.78
CA SER A 189 17.02 13.20 -13.21
C SER A 189 16.46 13.69 -11.88
N TYR A 190 15.14 13.77 -11.78
CA TYR A 190 14.42 14.29 -10.62
C TYR A 190 13.30 13.35 -10.21
N VAL A 191 13.24 12.98 -8.93
CA VAL A 191 12.19 12.13 -8.36
C VAL A 191 11.05 13.01 -7.83
N ILE A 192 9.86 12.87 -8.40
CA ILE A 192 8.67 13.63 -8.01
C ILE A 192 8.26 13.29 -6.58
N HIS A 193 8.10 14.30 -5.72
CA HIS A 193 7.54 14.10 -4.39
C HIS A 193 6.01 14.31 -4.38
N PRO A 194 5.24 13.71 -3.46
CA PRO A 194 3.77 13.85 -3.43
C PRO A 194 3.25 15.30 -3.37
N GLN A 195 4.08 16.24 -2.91
CA GLN A 195 3.76 17.66 -2.80
C GLN A 195 4.14 18.46 -4.05
N ASP A 196 4.89 17.85 -4.98
CA ASP A 196 5.36 18.53 -6.18
C ASP A 196 4.23 18.63 -7.21
N THR A 197 4.22 19.75 -7.92
CA THR A 197 3.46 19.92 -9.15
C THR A 197 4.45 20.11 -10.30
N LEU A 198 4.04 19.80 -11.53
CA LEU A 198 4.91 20.06 -12.69
C LEU A 198 5.31 21.54 -12.77
N PHE A 199 4.42 22.44 -12.34
CA PHE A 199 4.70 23.88 -12.24
C PHE A 199 5.76 24.22 -11.18
N SER A 200 5.70 23.65 -9.98
CA SER A 200 6.70 23.91 -8.95
C SER A 200 8.08 23.37 -9.32
N ILE A 201 8.12 22.24 -10.03
CA ILE A 201 9.36 21.67 -10.59
C ILE A 201 9.90 22.60 -11.69
N ALA A 202 9.08 22.94 -12.69
CA ALA A 202 9.41 23.89 -13.75
C ALA A 202 10.00 25.20 -13.21
N SER A 203 9.33 25.80 -12.22
CA SER A 203 9.78 27.02 -11.56
C SER A 203 11.14 26.85 -10.85
N ARG A 204 11.36 25.72 -10.16
CA ARG A 204 12.63 25.41 -9.48
C ARG A 204 13.82 25.35 -10.45
N PHE A 205 13.61 24.77 -11.63
CA PHE A 205 14.67 24.60 -12.62
C PHE A 205 14.75 25.74 -13.64
N GLY A 206 13.78 26.67 -13.63
CA GLY A 206 13.72 27.78 -14.58
C GLY A 206 13.39 27.33 -16.01
N VAL A 207 12.58 26.27 -16.15
CA VAL A 207 12.27 25.62 -17.45
C VAL A 207 10.75 25.63 -17.67
N PRO A 208 10.25 25.87 -18.89
CA PRO A 208 8.82 25.75 -19.19
C PRO A 208 8.26 24.34 -18.93
N THR A 209 7.02 24.25 -18.44
CA THR A 209 6.36 22.96 -18.19
C THR A 209 6.18 22.11 -19.46
N SER A 210 6.05 22.75 -20.62
CA SER A 210 5.95 22.09 -21.93
C SER A 210 7.23 21.34 -22.31
N GLU A 211 8.41 21.86 -21.97
CA GLU A 211 9.69 21.20 -22.25
C GLU A 211 9.91 19.98 -21.36
N ILE A 212 9.50 20.08 -20.09
CA ILE A 212 9.51 18.92 -19.18
C ILE A 212 8.51 17.87 -19.67
N ALA A 213 7.29 18.28 -20.06
CA ALA A 213 6.31 17.34 -20.59
C ALA A 213 6.78 16.66 -21.89
N ALA A 214 7.49 17.37 -22.77
CA ALA A 214 8.02 16.81 -24.01
C ALA A 214 9.17 15.80 -23.80
N ALA A 215 9.92 15.92 -22.70
CA ALA A 215 11.02 15.00 -22.38
C ALA A 215 10.58 13.72 -21.63
N ASN A 216 9.33 13.70 -21.15
CA ASN A 216 8.81 12.69 -20.22
C ASN A 216 7.49 12.07 -20.71
N ARG A 217 7.04 11.02 -20.03
CA ARG A 217 5.72 10.43 -20.27
C ARG A 217 4.61 11.39 -19.83
N PRO A 218 3.42 11.33 -20.46
CA PRO A 218 2.25 12.08 -19.98
C PRO A 218 1.82 11.59 -18.60
N ASN A 219 1.47 12.53 -17.72
CA ASN A 219 0.97 12.30 -16.36
C ASN A 219 1.91 11.50 -15.42
N PRO A 220 3.13 11.99 -15.15
CA PRO A 220 4.04 11.33 -14.21
C PRO A 220 3.45 11.33 -12.79
N LYS A 221 3.62 10.23 -12.07
CA LYS A 221 3.09 9.99 -10.72
C LYS A 221 4.12 10.39 -9.66
N ALA A 222 3.67 10.47 -8.40
CA ALA A 222 4.58 10.62 -7.27
C ALA A 222 5.58 9.44 -7.24
N PHE A 223 6.83 9.76 -6.92
CA PHE A 223 8.01 8.88 -6.92
C PHE A 223 8.54 8.45 -8.28
N ASP A 224 7.92 8.88 -9.39
CA ASP A 224 8.50 8.68 -10.72
C ASP A 224 9.75 9.55 -10.90
N THR A 225 10.77 8.99 -11.55
CA THR A 225 11.92 9.77 -12.03
C THR A 225 11.57 10.40 -13.37
N ILE A 226 11.60 11.73 -13.42
CA ILE A 226 11.45 12.54 -14.64
C ILE A 226 12.77 13.23 -15.01
N PHE A 227 12.87 13.64 -16.28
CA PHE A 227 14.03 14.28 -16.87
C PHE A 227 13.76 15.75 -17.17
N ILE A 228 14.57 16.62 -16.62
CA ILE A 228 14.39 18.06 -16.75
C ILE A 228 15.48 18.60 -17.68
N PRO A 229 15.14 19.08 -18.88
CA PRO A 229 16.11 19.65 -19.80
C PRO A 229 16.54 21.03 -19.28
N VAL A 230 17.84 21.23 -19.05
CA VAL A 230 18.37 22.52 -18.61
C VAL A 230 19.55 22.96 -19.48
N SER A 231 19.62 24.27 -19.76
CA SER A 231 20.76 24.88 -20.46
C SER A 231 21.95 25.11 -19.52
N ARG A 232 21.68 25.35 -18.24
CA ARG A 232 22.64 25.46 -17.14
C ARG A 232 21.98 24.96 -15.87
N LEU A 233 22.77 24.43 -14.94
CA LEU A 233 22.24 24.07 -13.62
C LEU A 233 21.78 25.33 -12.88
N PRO A 234 20.58 25.31 -12.25
CA PRO A 234 20.12 26.40 -11.41
C PRO A 234 20.97 26.48 -10.13
N ASN A 235 21.14 27.67 -9.57
CA ASN A 235 21.83 27.81 -8.29
C ASN A 235 20.94 27.29 -7.16
N LEU A 236 21.38 26.23 -6.49
CA LEU A 236 20.66 25.70 -5.33
C LEU A 236 20.83 26.64 -4.13
N THR A 237 19.71 26.94 -3.46
CA THR A 237 19.72 27.64 -2.18
C THR A 237 20.16 26.68 -1.09
N GLN A 238 21.33 26.94 -0.51
CA GLN A 238 21.88 26.12 0.58
C GLN A 238 21.45 26.69 1.95
N PRO A 239 21.14 25.83 2.95
CA PRO A 239 20.79 26.28 4.29
C PRO A 239 21.97 26.97 4.96
N ILE A 240 21.70 28.05 5.71
CA ILE A 240 22.73 28.79 6.46
C ILE A 240 23.07 27.98 7.72
N ILE A 241 24.25 27.38 7.76
CA ILE A 241 24.79 26.74 8.96
C ILE A 241 25.43 27.84 9.82
N LEU A 242 24.76 28.23 10.91
CA LEU A 242 25.36 29.12 11.91
C LEU A 242 26.45 28.34 12.68
N PRO A 243 27.68 28.89 12.82
CA PRO A 243 28.71 28.22 13.58
C PRO A 243 28.27 28.04 15.04
N PRO A 244 28.61 26.92 15.70
CA PRO A 244 28.28 26.72 17.10
C PRO A 244 28.97 27.80 17.95
N PRO A 245 28.28 28.37 18.96
CA PRO A 245 28.89 29.37 19.84
C PRO A 245 30.11 28.75 20.55
N PRO A 246 31.18 29.53 20.78
CA PRO A 246 32.39 29.02 21.42
C PRO A 246 32.06 28.48 22.81
N LYS A 247 32.53 27.26 23.10
CA LYS A 247 32.41 26.62 24.42
C LYS A 247 33.05 27.51 25.48
N GLN A 248 32.26 28.07 26.38
CA GLN A 248 32.79 28.76 27.57
C GLN A 248 33.48 27.75 28.51
N PRO A 249 34.62 28.10 29.12
CA PRO A 249 35.27 27.25 30.12
C PRO A 249 34.41 27.14 31.39
N PRO A 250 34.51 26.03 32.15
CA PRO A 250 33.76 25.85 33.38
C PRO A 250 34.23 26.84 34.46
N ALA A 251 33.28 27.59 35.03
CA ALA A 251 33.54 28.49 36.14
C ALA A 251 33.79 27.70 37.45
N PRO A 252 34.67 28.21 38.35
CA PRO A 252 35.03 27.52 39.57
C PRO A 252 33.93 27.59 40.63
N VAL A 253 33.82 26.49 41.39
CA VAL A 253 32.97 26.34 42.58
C VAL A 253 33.40 27.33 43.66
N ARG A 254 32.45 28.12 44.17
CA ARG A 254 32.55 28.82 45.45
C ARG A 254 31.29 28.59 46.27
N GLU A 255 31.50 28.07 47.48
CA GLU A 255 30.51 27.98 48.56
C GLU A 255 30.08 29.38 49.04
N GLY A 256 28.81 29.52 49.44
CA GLY A 256 28.39 30.67 50.26
C GLY A 256 26.91 31.04 50.25
N LYS A 257 26.14 30.38 51.13
CA LYS A 257 25.04 30.91 51.99
C LYS A 257 23.79 31.59 51.40
N ASN A 258 22.66 30.89 51.59
CA ASN A 258 21.30 31.31 51.97
C ASN A 258 20.81 32.75 51.69
N ARG A 259 19.72 32.88 50.90
CA ARG A 259 18.38 33.28 51.42
C ARG A 259 17.29 33.30 50.32
N ALA A 260 16.19 32.62 50.63
CA ALA A 260 14.78 32.79 50.24
C ALA A 260 14.41 33.52 48.93
N VAL A 261 13.73 32.81 48.02
CA VAL A 261 12.75 33.40 47.09
C VAL A 261 11.53 32.47 46.97
N THR A 262 10.59 32.64 47.90
CA THR A 262 9.19 32.21 47.74
C THR A 262 8.53 33.28 46.86
N GLY A 263 8.38 33.03 45.55
CA GLY A 263 7.77 34.04 44.66
C GLY A 263 7.74 33.75 43.16
N LEU A 264 8.39 32.69 42.67
CA LEU A 264 8.51 32.44 41.22
C LEU A 264 7.53 31.40 40.65
N ALA A 265 6.76 30.70 41.49
CA ALA A 265 5.84 29.66 41.04
C ALA A 265 4.48 30.19 40.53
N ILE A 266 4.07 31.39 40.95
CA ILE A 266 2.74 31.94 40.59
C ILE A 266 2.77 32.65 39.22
N GLY A 267 3.92 33.22 38.83
CA GLY A 267 4.06 33.91 37.54
C GLY A 267 4.10 32.99 36.31
N MET A 268 4.72 31.80 36.45
CA MET A 268 4.82 30.87 35.32
C MET A 268 3.49 30.15 34.99
N GLY A 269 2.63 29.96 35.99
CA GLY A 269 1.30 29.36 35.79
C GLY A 269 0.36 30.27 34.97
N ILE A 270 0.40 31.58 35.20
CA ILE A 270 -0.48 32.55 34.52
C ILE A 270 -0.05 32.74 33.06
N ALA A 271 1.26 32.81 32.80
CA ALA A 271 1.78 32.90 31.43
C ALA A 271 1.49 31.64 30.61
N GLY A 272 1.62 30.45 31.21
CA GLY A 272 1.30 29.18 30.56
C GLY A 272 -0.19 29.05 30.23
N PHE A 273 -1.08 29.44 31.15
CA PHE A 273 -2.52 29.39 30.92
C PHE A 273 -2.99 30.36 29.82
N LEU A 274 -2.40 31.56 29.76
CA LEU A 274 -2.70 32.54 28.71
C LEU A 274 -2.23 32.06 27.33
N LEU A 275 -1.07 31.39 27.24
CA LEU A 275 -0.59 30.78 26.00
C LEU A 275 -1.52 29.66 25.50
N ILE A 276 -2.02 28.81 26.40
CA ILE A 276 -2.95 27.73 26.05
C ILE A 276 -4.29 28.29 25.55
N LEU A 277 -4.80 29.35 26.19
CA LEU A 277 -6.01 30.05 25.72
C LEU A 277 -5.83 30.68 24.34
N MET A 278 -4.68 31.30 24.08
CA MET A 278 -4.40 31.92 22.78
C MET A 278 -4.28 30.88 21.66
N VAL A 279 -3.66 29.73 21.93
CA VAL A 279 -3.59 28.60 20.98
C VAL A 279 -4.98 28.00 20.76
N GLY A 280 -5.78 27.83 21.81
CA GLY A 280 -7.17 27.34 21.70
C GLY A 280 -8.05 28.26 20.85
N LEU A 281 -7.96 29.57 21.06
CA LEU A 281 -8.68 30.57 20.25
C LEU A 281 -8.19 30.61 18.80
N TRP A 282 -6.89 30.44 18.57
CA TRP A 282 -6.33 30.35 17.22
C TRP A 282 -6.80 29.09 16.49
N VAL A 283 -6.80 27.92 17.15
CA VAL A 283 -7.30 26.66 16.57
C VAL A 283 -8.80 26.73 16.29
N CYS A 284 -9.61 27.28 17.20
CA CYS A 284 -11.03 27.51 16.98
C CYS A 284 -11.29 28.51 15.84
N GLY A 285 -10.47 29.55 15.71
CA GLY A 285 -10.54 30.54 14.63
C GLY A 285 -10.19 29.95 13.26
N VAL A 286 -9.13 29.14 13.19
CA VAL A 286 -8.72 28.41 11.97
C VAL A 286 -9.78 27.35 11.61
N GLY A 287 -10.38 26.68 12.60
CA GLY A 287 -11.48 25.74 12.40
C GLY A 287 -12.74 26.39 11.81
N LYS A 288 -13.15 27.56 12.33
CA LYS A 288 -14.27 28.34 11.78
C LYS A 288 -13.98 28.87 10.38
N ARG A 289 -12.76 29.34 10.12
CA ARG A 289 -12.36 29.85 8.80
C ARG A 289 -12.32 28.75 7.74
N ARG A 290 -11.80 27.56 8.09
CA ARG A 290 -11.80 26.37 7.22
C ARG A 290 -13.21 25.83 6.95
N ARG A 291 -14.14 25.97 7.90
CA ARG A 291 -15.55 25.57 7.70
C ARG A 291 -16.27 26.50 6.72
N SER A 292 -16.08 27.81 6.85
CA SER A 292 -16.61 28.81 5.91
C SER A 292 -16.02 28.68 4.49
N GLU A 293 -14.73 28.36 4.37
CA GLU A 293 -14.08 28.11 3.07
C GLU A 293 -14.56 26.81 2.39
N ARG A 294 -15.00 25.79 3.17
CA ARG A 294 -15.63 24.57 2.63
C ARG A 294 -17.05 24.83 2.14
N GLU A 295 -17.84 25.57 2.91
CA GLU A 295 -19.21 25.96 2.53
C GLU A 295 -19.22 26.85 1.27
N MET A 296 -18.21 27.73 1.11
CA MET A 296 -18.05 28.53 -0.11
C MET A 296 -17.58 27.72 -1.32
N LYS A 297 -16.72 26.70 -1.14
CA LYS A 297 -16.29 25.80 -2.22
C LYS A 297 -17.41 24.86 -2.69
N GLU A 298 -18.22 24.34 -1.77
CA GLU A 298 -19.39 23.51 -2.10
C GLU A 298 -20.48 24.32 -2.82
N GLY A 299 -20.64 25.61 -2.49
CA GLY A 299 -21.51 26.53 -3.25
C GLY A 299 -21.03 26.80 -4.68
N ILE A 300 -19.71 26.95 -4.87
CA ILE A 300 -19.10 27.20 -6.19
C ILE A 300 -19.13 25.94 -7.08
N GLU A 301 -19.00 24.73 -6.51
CA GLU A 301 -19.19 23.48 -7.29
C GLU A 301 -20.64 23.27 -7.71
N ARG A 302 -21.64 23.59 -6.87
CA ARG A 302 -23.06 23.52 -7.25
C ARG A 302 -23.41 24.49 -8.39
N GLN A 303 -22.79 25.67 -8.43
CA GLN A 303 -22.98 26.61 -9.54
C GLN A 303 -22.27 26.16 -10.83
N LYS A 304 -21.10 25.49 -10.74
CA LYS A 304 -20.42 24.92 -11.92
C LYS A 304 -21.13 23.71 -12.52
N LEU A 305 -21.93 22.98 -11.72
CA LEU A 305 -22.77 21.87 -12.18
C LEU A 305 -24.04 22.33 -12.91
N GLN A 306 -24.37 23.63 -12.91
CA GLN A 306 -25.57 24.16 -13.56
C GLN A 306 -25.31 24.79 -14.94
N GLU A 307 -24.04 24.87 -15.38
CA GLU A 307 -23.64 25.50 -16.65
C GLU A 307 -23.18 24.51 -17.74
N VAL A 308 -23.24 23.19 -17.51
CA VAL A 308 -22.93 22.18 -18.55
C VAL A 308 -24.21 21.77 -19.29
N GLY A 309 -24.82 22.77 -19.93
CA GLY A 309 -26.00 22.59 -20.79
C GLY A 309 -25.64 22.42 -22.27
N ILE A 310 -24.52 21.79 -22.64
CA ILE A 310 -24.17 21.53 -24.06
C ILE A 310 -23.33 20.26 -24.19
N TRP A 311 -23.94 19.07 -24.22
CA TRP A 311 -23.36 17.89 -24.89
C TRP A 311 -24.38 16.78 -25.16
N LYS A 312 -25.37 17.08 -26.02
CA LYS A 312 -26.38 16.09 -26.43
C LYS A 312 -25.92 15.15 -27.57
N GLY A 313 -24.61 14.99 -27.78
CA GLY A 313 -24.04 14.29 -28.95
C GLY A 313 -23.02 13.17 -28.68
N LYS A 314 -22.59 12.96 -27.43
CA LYS A 314 -21.50 12.01 -27.09
C LYS A 314 -21.91 10.77 -26.30
N GLY A 315 -23.16 10.66 -25.87
CA GLY A 315 -23.64 9.53 -25.07
C GLY A 315 -23.54 8.18 -25.78
N LYS A 316 -23.85 8.13 -27.09
CA LYS A 316 -23.89 6.86 -27.84
C LYS A 316 -22.54 6.22 -28.15
N GLU A 317 -21.49 7.04 -28.33
CA GLU A 317 -20.14 6.54 -28.62
C GLU A 317 -19.46 6.05 -27.32
N MET A 318 -19.73 6.74 -26.20
CA MET A 318 -19.30 6.36 -24.87
C MET A 318 -20.05 5.11 -24.36
N GLU A 319 -21.37 5.02 -24.56
CA GLU A 319 -22.18 3.83 -24.23
C GLU A 319 -21.67 2.55 -24.94
N MET A 320 -21.19 2.68 -26.18
CA MET A 320 -20.66 1.55 -26.96
C MET A 320 -19.30 1.05 -26.45
N ASP A 321 -18.42 1.96 -26.04
CA ASP A 321 -17.10 1.63 -25.45
C ASP A 321 -17.26 1.07 -24.02
N LEU A 322 -18.18 1.64 -23.22
CA LEU A 322 -18.49 1.17 -21.86
C LEU A 322 -19.10 -0.25 -21.84
N MET A 323 -19.95 -0.58 -22.83
CA MET A 323 -20.55 -1.92 -22.94
C MET A 323 -19.57 -2.96 -23.50
N ALA A 324 -18.60 -2.55 -24.32
CA ALA A 324 -17.55 -3.44 -24.82
C ALA A 324 -16.64 -3.94 -23.69
N ASP A 325 -16.24 -3.06 -22.75
CA ASP A 325 -15.41 -3.42 -21.60
C ASP A 325 -16.07 -4.46 -20.68
N VAL A 326 -17.40 -4.45 -20.60
CA VAL A 326 -18.19 -5.29 -19.69
C VAL A 326 -18.93 -6.42 -20.42
N SER A 327 -18.66 -6.60 -21.72
CA SER A 327 -19.30 -7.61 -22.57
C SER A 327 -19.21 -9.02 -21.97
N ASP A 328 -18.08 -9.37 -21.37
CA ASP A 328 -17.86 -10.67 -20.71
C ASP A 328 -18.70 -10.86 -19.42
N CYS A 329 -19.28 -9.79 -18.86
CA CYS A 329 -20.07 -9.80 -17.63
C CYS A 329 -21.58 -9.87 -17.85
N LEU A 330 -22.04 -9.53 -19.05
CA LEU A 330 -23.47 -9.44 -19.39
C LEU A 330 -24.19 -10.79 -19.26
N ASP A 331 -23.48 -11.89 -19.46
CA ASP A 331 -24.07 -13.24 -19.42
C ASP A 331 -24.26 -13.79 -17.99
N LYS A 332 -23.57 -13.24 -16.99
CA LYS A 332 -23.56 -13.77 -15.61
C LYS A 332 -24.37 -12.93 -14.63
N TYR A 333 -24.45 -11.63 -14.83
CA TYR A 333 -25.02 -10.69 -13.86
C TYR A 333 -26.11 -9.84 -14.47
N ARG A 334 -27.11 -9.49 -13.65
CA ARG A 334 -28.16 -8.56 -14.07
C ARG A 334 -27.57 -7.16 -14.24
N VAL A 335 -27.85 -6.55 -15.40
CA VAL A 335 -27.65 -5.12 -15.62
C VAL A 335 -28.88 -4.37 -15.11
N PHE A 336 -28.70 -3.58 -14.06
CA PHE A 336 -29.75 -2.71 -13.51
C PHE A 336 -29.75 -1.38 -14.26
N LYS A 337 -30.92 -0.73 -14.30
CA LYS A 337 -31.07 0.62 -14.83
C LYS A 337 -30.86 1.66 -13.73
N ILE A 338 -30.34 2.82 -14.08
CA ILE A 338 -30.10 3.89 -13.09
C ILE A 338 -31.40 4.38 -12.46
N GLU A 339 -32.51 4.38 -13.20
CA GLU A 339 -33.83 4.73 -12.69
C GLU A 339 -34.27 3.77 -11.57
N GLU A 340 -34.03 2.47 -11.74
CA GLU A 340 -34.33 1.45 -10.71
C GLU A 340 -33.54 1.72 -9.43
N LEU A 341 -32.25 2.08 -9.56
CA LEU A 341 -31.41 2.38 -8.40
C LEU A 341 -31.80 3.70 -7.73
N ASN A 342 -32.17 4.71 -8.52
CA ASN A 342 -32.66 5.99 -8.01
C ASN A 342 -33.95 5.81 -7.21
N GLU A 343 -34.92 5.06 -7.72
CA GLU A 343 -36.15 4.75 -6.99
C GLU A 343 -35.85 3.96 -5.71
N ALA A 344 -35.02 2.91 -5.82
CA ALA A 344 -34.69 2.04 -4.70
C ALA A 344 -33.98 2.75 -3.54
N THR A 345 -33.16 3.77 -3.84
CA THR A 345 -32.36 4.52 -2.85
C THR A 345 -32.96 5.87 -2.49
N ASN A 346 -34.11 6.24 -3.07
CA ASN A 346 -34.71 7.57 -2.99
C ASN A 346 -33.73 8.68 -3.45
N GLY A 347 -33.16 8.51 -4.64
CA GLY A 347 -32.20 9.43 -5.25
C GLY A 347 -30.86 9.50 -4.51
N PHE A 348 -30.38 8.35 -4.01
CA PHE A 348 -29.13 8.25 -3.22
C PHE A 348 -29.09 9.20 -2.00
N HIS A 349 -30.24 9.37 -1.35
CA HIS A 349 -30.37 10.23 -0.17
C HIS A 349 -29.50 9.76 1.00
N GLU A 350 -29.03 10.68 1.85
CA GLU A 350 -28.16 10.37 3.00
C GLU A 350 -28.78 9.34 3.97
N ARG A 351 -30.11 9.32 4.09
CA ARG A 351 -30.84 8.34 4.91
C ARG A 351 -30.64 6.89 4.47
N SER A 352 -30.32 6.70 3.20
CA SER A 352 -30.07 5.41 2.58
C SER A 352 -28.58 5.06 2.66
N LEU A 353 -27.71 5.98 3.08
CA LEU A 353 -26.28 5.76 3.18
C LEU A 353 -25.98 4.82 4.34
N ILE A 354 -25.37 3.68 4.04
CA ILE A 354 -24.88 2.74 5.06
C ILE A 354 -23.52 3.23 5.54
N GLN A 355 -22.56 3.36 4.62
CA GLN A 355 -21.21 3.83 4.91
C GLN A 355 -20.46 4.21 3.62
N GLY A 356 -19.68 5.28 3.67
CA GLY A 356 -18.79 5.68 2.57
C GLY A 356 -19.57 6.00 1.29
N SER A 357 -19.53 5.11 0.29
CA SER A 357 -20.29 5.22 -0.96
C SER A 357 -21.29 4.09 -1.18
N VAL A 358 -21.69 3.40 -0.10
CA VAL A 358 -22.62 2.27 -0.13
C VAL A 358 -23.98 2.70 0.42
N TYR A 359 -25.02 2.46 -0.36
CA TYR A 359 -26.40 2.81 -0.06
C TYR A 359 -27.26 1.56 0.07
N LYS A 360 -28.20 1.56 1.01
CA LYS A 360 -29.28 0.58 1.09
C LYS A 360 -30.35 0.95 0.06
N GLY A 361 -30.81 -0.02 -0.72
CA GLY A 361 -31.95 0.16 -1.61
C GLY A 361 -32.87 -1.04 -1.59
N SER A 362 -34.15 -0.84 -1.92
CA SER A 362 -35.11 -1.93 -2.10
C SER A 362 -35.64 -1.94 -3.52
N ILE A 363 -35.47 -3.06 -4.23
CA ILE A 363 -35.96 -3.27 -5.60
C ILE A 363 -36.90 -4.47 -5.56
N ASN A 364 -38.17 -4.27 -5.90
CA ASN A 364 -39.22 -5.31 -5.87
C ASN A 364 -39.33 -6.03 -4.50
N GLY A 365 -39.14 -5.30 -3.40
CA GLY A 365 -39.21 -5.84 -2.04
C GLY A 365 -37.94 -6.59 -1.58
N VAL A 366 -36.92 -6.71 -2.43
CA VAL A 366 -35.62 -7.29 -2.06
C VAL A 366 -34.65 -6.16 -1.69
N GLU A 367 -33.97 -6.31 -0.56
CA GLU A 367 -32.98 -5.34 -0.09
C GLU A 367 -31.60 -5.59 -0.71
N TYR A 368 -30.93 -4.51 -1.12
CA TYR A 368 -29.61 -4.53 -1.74
C TYR A 368 -28.67 -3.50 -1.11
N ALA A 369 -27.37 -3.80 -1.16
CA ALA A 369 -26.31 -2.84 -0.89
C ALA A 369 -25.71 -2.35 -2.22
N ILE A 370 -25.92 -1.07 -2.52
CA ILE A 370 -25.56 -0.42 -3.79
C ILE A 370 -24.33 0.45 -3.58
N LYS A 371 -23.18 0.04 -4.10
CA LYS A 371 -21.92 0.78 -4.01
C LYS A 371 -21.72 1.67 -5.23
N LYS A 372 -21.74 2.98 -5.03
CA LYS A 372 -21.42 4.00 -6.05
C LYS A 372 -19.90 4.16 -6.20
N MET A 373 -19.39 4.13 -7.43
CA MET A 373 -17.96 4.30 -7.70
C MET A 373 -17.66 4.84 -9.12
N LYS A 374 -16.48 5.44 -9.32
CA LYS A 374 -16.05 5.89 -10.65
C LYS A 374 -15.77 4.69 -11.56
N TRP A 375 -15.94 4.85 -12.89
CA TRP A 375 -15.82 3.80 -13.92
C TRP A 375 -14.44 3.09 -14.05
N ASN A 376 -13.46 3.34 -13.18
CA ASN A 376 -12.12 2.74 -13.27
C ASN A 376 -11.96 1.39 -12.54
N ALA A 377 -13.05 0.65 -12.32
CA ALA A 377 -13.09 -0.52 -11.44
C ALA A 377 -13.29 -1.87 -12.16
N TYR A 378 -12.93 -1.92 -13.43
CA TYR A 378 -12.98 -3.12 -14.25
C TYR A 378 -12.30 -4.34 -13.60
N GLU A 379 -11.16 -4.11 -12.92
CA GLU A 379 -10.45 -5.16 -12.16
C GLU A 379 -11.29 -5.75 -11.02
N GLN A 380 -12.06 -4.92 -10.30
CA GLN A 380 -12.95 -5.41 -9.24
C GLN A 380 -14.06 -6.27 -9.83
N LEU A 381 -14.67 -5.84 -10.95
CA LEU A 381 -15.73 -6.59 -11.61
C LEU A 381 -15.21 -7.94 -12.13
N LYS A 382 -14.03 -7.97 -12.76
CA LYS A 382 -13.33 -9.18 -13.20
C LYS A 382 -13.09 -10.18 -12.08
N ILE A 383 -12.71 -9.71 -10.90
CA ILE A 383 -12.51 -10.57 -9.73
C ILE A 383 -13.86 -11.11 -9.24
N LEU A 384 -14.85 -10.24 -9.09
CA LEU A 384 -16.19 -10.60 -8.62
C LEU A 384 -16.87 -11.63 -9.53
N GLN A 385 -16.64 -11.58 -10.85
CA GLN A 385 -17.08 -12.62 -11.77
C GLN A 385 -16.49 -14.01 -11.50
N LYS A 386 -15.33 -14.09 -10.88
CA LYS A 386 -14.61 -15.36 -10.67
C LYS A 386 -14.81 -15.94 -9.27
N VAL A 387 -15.41 -15.16 -8.35
CA VAL A 387 -15.62 -15.57 -6.96
C VAL A 387 -17.11 -15.75 -6.67
N ASN A 388 -17.47 -16.88 -6.07
CA ASN A 388 -18.81 -17.14 -5.56
C ASN A 388 -18.72 -18.18 -4.44
N HIS A 389 -19.00 -17.77 -3.21
CA HIS A 389 -18.87 -18.62 -2.03
C HIS A 389 -19.78 -18.10 -0.89
N GLY A 390 -20.30 -18.99 -0.06
CA GLY A 390 -21.24 -18.63 1.02
C GLY A 390 -20.69 -17.65 2.06
N ASN A 391 -19.37 -17.65 2.25
CA ASN A 391 -18.66 -16.71 3.14
C ASN A 391 -18.09 -15.48 2.43
N LEU A 392 -18.55 -15.16 1.22
CA LEU A 392 -18.26 -13.91 0.53
C LEU A 392 -19.57 -13.17 0.27
N VAL A 393 -19.55 -11.84 0.31
CA VAL A 393 -20.71 -11.04 -0.08
C VAL A 393 -20.92 -11.16 -1.59
N LYS A 394 -22.08 -11.66 -1.99
CA LYS A 394 -22.45 -11.93 -3.36
C LYS A 394 -22.75 -10.64 -4.12
N LEU A 395 -22.14 -10.50 -5.30
CA LEU A 395 -22.55 -9.51 -6.30
C LEU A 395 -23.79 -10.05 -7.01
N GLU A 396 -24.86 -9.25 -7.06
CA GLU A 396 -26.12 -9.59 -7.75
C GLU A 396 -26.21 -8.92 -9.12
N GLY A 397 -25.58 -7.76 -9.28
CA GLY A 397 -25.50 -7.09 -10.57
C GLY A 397 -24.70 -5.80 -10.56
N PHE A 398 -24.77 -5.09 -11.67
CA PHE A 398 -24.16 -3.77 -11.82
C PHE A 398 -25.07 -2.84 -12.63
N CYS A 399 -24.85 -1.54 -12.50
CA CYS A 399 -25.46 -0.50 -13.33
C CYS A 399 -24.36 0.44 -13.79
N VAL A 400 -24.48 0.91 -15.02
CA VAL A 400 -23.56 1.85 -15.63
C VAL A 400 -24.37 3.06 -16.02
N ASP A 401 -24.01 4.21 -15.47
CA ASP A 401 -24.63 5.48 -15.84
C ASP A 401 -23.74 6.18 -16.89
N PRO A 402 -24.18 6.25 -18.16
CA PRO A 402 -23.39 6.84 -19.23
C PRO A 402 -23.32 8.37 -19.13
N ASP A 403 -24.25 9.02 -18.41
CA ASP A 403 -24.31 10.49 -18.34
C ASP A 403 -23.22 11.06 -17.41
N ASP A 404 -22.86 10.33 -16.35
CA ASP A 404 -21.87 10.77 -15.35
C ASP A 404 -20.63 9.87 -15.23
N ALA A 405 -20.50 8.85 -16.09
CA ALA A 405 -19.42 7.86 -16.08
C ALA A 405 -19.25 7.13 -14.73
N THR A 406 -20.37 6.84 -14.06
CA THR A 406 -20.40 6.14 -12.78
C THR A 406 -20.76 4.66 -12.96
N CYS A 407 -20.07 3.80 -12.23
CA CYS A 407 -20.44 2.40 -12.05
C CYS A 407 -21.09 2.21 -10.68
N TYR A 408 -22.15 1.42 -10.63
CA TYR A 408 -22.80 0.99 -9.41
C TYR A 408 -22.70 -0.53 -9.32
N LEU A 409 -22.19 -1.05 -8.21
CA LEU A 409 -22.16 -2.49 -7.94
C LEU A 409 -23.27 -2.81 -6.93
N ILE A 410 -24.14 -3.75 -7.28
CA ILE A 410 -25.29 -4.17 -6.47
C ILE A 410 -24.96 -5.50 -5.81
N TYR A 411 -24.85 -5.49 -4.49
CA TYR A 411 -24.59 -6.67 -3.65
C TYR A 411 -25.85 -7.09 -2.88
N GLU A 412 -25.87 -8.34 -2.44
CA GLU A 412 -26.81 -8.77 -1.39
C GLU A 412 -26.69 -7.85 -0.17
N TYR A 413 -27.82 -7.50 0.46
CA TYR A 413 -27.82 -6.78 1.73
C TYR A 413 -27.62 -7.75 2.88
N VAL A 414 -26.63 -7.48 3.74
CA VAL A 414 -26.27 -8.34 4.88
C VAL A 414 -26.73 -7.68 6.17
N GLU A 415 -27.67 -8.32 6.88
CA GLU A 415 -28.63 -7.66 7.77
C GLU A 415 -28.03 -7.17 9.09
N ASN A 416 -27.12 -7.93 9.68
CA ASN A 416 -26.53 -7.60 10.99
C ASN A 416 -25.30 -6.68 10.88
N GLY A 417 -25.00 -6.14 9.70
CA GLY A 417 -23.91 -5.18 9.52
C GLY A 417 -22.52 -5.77 9.79
N SER A 418 -21.58 -4.93 10.22
CA SER A 418 -20.15 -5.32 10.32
C SER A 418 -19.77 -5.94 11.66
N LEU A 419 -18.85 -6.90 11.66
CA LEU A 419 -18.26 -7.49 12.85
C LEU A 419 -17.64 -6.42 13.77
N HIS A 420 -17.03 -5.39 13.19
CA HIS A 420 -16.50 -4.24 13.95
C HIS A 420 -17.57 -3.60 14.85
N SER A 421 -18.79 -3.42 14.34
CA SER A 421 -19.90 -2.85 15.12
C SER A 421 -20.32 -3.75 16.28
N TRP A 422 -20.22 -5.07 16.12
CA TRP A 422 -20.56 -6.04 17.17
C TRP A 422 -19.49 -6.18 18.25
N LEU A 423 -18.22 -5.97 17.91
CA LEU A 423 -17.11 -6.05 18.87
C LEU A 423 -16.91 -4.72 19.62
N HIS A 424 -17.01 -3.59 18.91
CA HIS A 424 -16.60 -2.27 19.43
C HIS A 424 -17.77 -1.27 19.56
N GLY A 425 -18.99 -1.67 19.21
CA GLY A 425 -20.17 -0.82 19.30
C GLY A 425 -20.60 -0.55 20.75
N SER A 426 -21.32 0.56 20.93
CA SER A 426 -21.85 0.99 22.23
C SER A 426 -23.08 0.21 22.71
N GLU A 427 -23.64 -0.67 21.87
CA GLU A 427 -24.81 -1.48 22.23
C GLU A 427 -24.43 -2.73 23.04
N LYS A 428 -25.28 -3.10 24.00
CA LYS A 428 -25.06 -4.18 24.99
C LYS A 428 -25.03 -5.61 24.42
N ARG A 429 -25.10 -5.81 23.11
CA ARG A 429 -25.19 -7.15 22.50
C ARG A 429 -23.79 -7.68 22.16
N LYS A 430 -23.15 -8.33 23.13
CA LYS A 430 -21.83 -8.94 22.92
C LYS A 430 -21.96 -10.33 22.31
N LEU A 431 -21.11 -10.65 21.34
CA LEU A 431 -21.03 -11.98 20.73
C LEU A 431 -20.54 -13.01 21.74
N ASN A 432 -21.22 -14.15 21.85
CA ASN A 432 -20.76 -15.28 22.64
C ASN A 432 -19.60 -16.03 21.96
N TRP A 433 -18.82 -16.79 22.73
CA TRP A 433 -17.61 -17.47 22.22
C TRP A 433 -17.90 -18.36 21.01
N ARG A 434 -18.94 -19.20 21.08
CA ARG A 434 -19.33 -20.10 19.98
C ARG A 434 -19.60 -19.33 18.68
N THR A 435 -20.26 -18.18 18.78
CA THR A 435 -20.53 -17.33 17.61
C THR A 435 -19.22 -16.71 17.08
N ARG A 436 -18.31 -16.27 17.95
CA ARG A 436 -17.00 -15.74 17.54
C ARG A 436 -16.14 -16.78 16.84
N LEU A 437 -16.09 -18.01 17.36
CA LEU A 437 -15.37 -19.13 16.73
C LEU A 437 -15.97 -19.48 15.36
N ARG A 438 -17.30 -19.56 15.27
CA ARG A 438 -17.98 -19.78 13.99
C ARG A 438 -17.69 -18.69 12.96
N ILE A 439 -17.67 -17.42 13.39
CA ILE A 439 -17.27 -16.28 12.53
C ILE A 439 -15.82 -16.44 12.06
N ALA A 440 -14.90 -16.84 12.93
CA ALA A 440 -13.51 -17.09 12.56
C ALA A 440 -13.40 -18.19 11.48
N ILE A 441 -14.12 -19.31 11.66
CA ILE A 441 -14.16 -20.42 10.71
C ILE A 441 -14.75 -19.98 9.37
N ASP A 442 -15.85 -19.22 9.38
CA ASP A 442 -16.49 -18.68 8.19
C ASP A 442 -15.55 -17.78 7.37
N VAL A 443 -14.86 -16.85 8.04
CA VAL A 443 -13.87 -15.97 7.38
C VAL A 443 -12.69 -16.79 6.85
N ALA A 444 -12.22 -17.78 7.61
CA ALA A 444 -11.14 -18.65 7.19
C ALA A 444 -11.51 -19.47 5.94
N ASN A 445 -12.73 -19.98 5.85
CA ASN A 445 -13.23 -20.68 4.66
C ASN A 445 -13.37 -19.73 3.46
N GLY A 446 -13.85 -18.51 3.66
CA GLY A 446 -13.90 -17.49 2.61
C GLY A 446 -12.50 -17.16 2.05
N LEU A 447 -11.51 -17.01 2.93
CA LEU A 447 -10.11 -16.77 2.55
C LEU A 447 -9.47 -17.99 1.87
N LEU A 448 -9.71 -19.20 2.38
CA LEU A 448 -9.27 -20.44 1.75
C LEU A 448 -9.78 -20.56 0.31
N TYR A 449 -11.06 -20.25 0.10
CA TYR A 449 -11.65 -20.25 -1.23
C TYR A 449 -10.91 -19.30 -2.18
N VAL A 450 -10.73 -18.03 -1.79
CA VAL A 450 -10.06 -17.04 -2.68
C VAL A 450 -8.57 -17.29 -2.86
N HIS A 451 -7.88 -17.92 -1.90
CA HIS A 451 -6.44 -18.19 -1.98
C HIS A 451 -6.09 -19.47 -2.73
N GLU A 452 -6.89 -20.52 -2.63
CA GLU A 452 -6.53 -21.86 -3.15
C GLU A 452 -7.51 -22.39 -4.22
N HIS A 453 -8.77 -21.96 -4.22
CA HIS A 453 -9.81 -22.48 -5.12
C HIS A 453 -10.15 -21.56 -6.29
N THR A 454 -9.57 -20.36 -6.35
CA THR A 454 -9.68 -19.47 -7.51
C THR A 454 -8.44 -19.56 -8.40
N ARG A 455 -8.61 -19.44 -9.71
CA ARG A 455 -7.52 -19.39 -10.70
C ARG A 455 -7.69 -18.18 -11.63
N PRO A 456 -6.79 -17.18 -11.60
CA PRO A 456 -5.65 -17.03 -10.68
C PRO A 456 -6.11 -16.83 -9.22
N ARG A 457 -5.22 -17.12 -8.26
CA ARG A 457 -5.46 -16.83 -6.84
C ARG A 457 -5.83 -15.36 -6.64
N VAL A 458 -6.69 -15.04 -5.70
CA VAL A 458 -7.10 -13.65 -5.41
C VAL A 458 -6.57 -13.23 -4.03
N VAL A 459 -5.88 -12.10 -3.97
CA VAL A 459 -5.46 -11.47 -2.69
C VAL A 459 -6.41 -10.31 -2.39
N HIS A 460 -7.05 -10.32 -1.23
CA HIS A 460 -8.10 -9.36 -0.86
C HIS A 460 -7.52 -7.99 -0.47
N LYS A 461 -6.40 -7.94 0.25
CA LYS A 461 -5.65 -6.74 0.67
C LYS A 461 -6.31 -5.79 1.67
N ASP A 462 -7.53 -6.07 2.13
CA ASP A 462 -8.24 -5.22 3.10
C ASP A 462 -9.12 -6.06 4.03
N ILE A 463 -8.59 -7.19 4.50
CA ILE A 463 -9.25 -7.98 5.55
C ILE A 463 -9.20 -7.19 6.86
N LYS A 464 -10.37 -6.96 7.45
CA LYS A 464 -10.57 -6.25 8.72
C LYS A 464 -11.98 -6.49 9.23
N SER A 465 -12.21 -6.28 10.52
CA SER A 465 -13.53 -6.45 11.16
C SER A 465 -14.65 -5.61 10.53
N SER A 466 -14.34 -4.45 9.93
CA SER A 466 -15.35 -3.61 9.23
C SER A 466 -15.71 -4.08 7.82
N ASN A 467 -14.89 -4.95 7.20
CA ASN A 467 -15.19 -5.59 5.91
C ASN A 467 -15.71 -7.03 6.08
N ILE A 468 -15.95 -7.48 7.31
CA ILE A 468 -16.59 -8.76 7.61
C ILE A 468 -18.02 -8.45 8.04
N LEU A 469 -19.00 -8.87 7.26
CA LEU A 469 -20.41 -8.65 7.53
C LEU A 469 -21.07 -9.91 8.10
N LEU A 470 -22.13 -9.74 8.89
CA LEU A 470 -22.86 -10.83 9.53
C LEU A 470 -24.28 -10.93 8.96
N ASP A 471 -24.64 -12.09 8.41
CA ASP A 471 -25.99 -12.32 7.92
C ASP A 471 -27.01 -12.53 9.05
N ALA A 472 -28.29 -12.71 8.71
CA ALA A 472 -29.37 -13.00 9.64
C ALA A 472 -29.10 -14.19 10.59
N SER A 473 -28.26 -15.15 10.18
CA SER A 473 -27.89 -16.33 10.98
C SER A 473 -26.59 -16.15 11.77
N MET A 474 -26.03 -14.93 11.81
CA MET A 474 -24.73 -14.62 12.39
C MET A 474 -23.59 -15.44 11.76
N ARG A 475 -23.67 -15.69 10.45
CA ARG A 475 -22.58 -16.24 9.64
C ARG A 475 -21.80 -15.11 9.00
N ALA A 476 -20.49 -15.31 8.88
CA ALA A 476 -19.60 -14.26 8.39
C ALA A 476 -19.46 -14.30 6.86
N LYS A 477 -19.52 -13.11 6.24
CA LYS A 477 -19.29 -12.88 4.82
C LYS A 477 -18.23 -11.80 4.63
N ILE A 478 -17.20 -12.09 3.85
CA ILE A 478 -16.14 -11.13 3.50
C ILE A 478 -16.66 -10.20 2.40
N ALA A 479 -16.58 -8.90 2.65
CA ALA A 479 -17.03 -7.83 1.77
C ALA A 479 -15.87 -7.00 1.22
N ASN A 480 -16.16 -6.19 0.21
CA ASN A 480 -15.29 -5.13 -0.32
C ASN A 480 -13.99 -5.62 -1.02
N PHE A 481 -14.16 -6.23 -2.20
CA PHE A 481 -13.07 -6.58 -3.11
C PHE A 481 -12.46 -5.38 -3.88
N GLY A 482 -12.73 -4.13 -3.47
CA GLY A 482 -12.29 -2.95 -4.20
C GLY A 482 -10.77 -2.71 -4.23
N LEU A 483 -10.03 -3.34 -3.31
CA LEU A 483 -8.55 -3.33 -3.30
C LEU A 483 -7.95 -4.67 -3.76
N ALA A 484 -8.80 -5.66 -4.04
CA ALA A 484 -8.37 -7.01 -4.34
C ALA A 484 -7.59 -7.06 -5.66
N LYS A 485 -6.71 -8.05 -5.78
CA LYS A 485 -5.89 -8.26 -6.97
C LYS A 485 -5.89 -9.73 -7.35
N SER A 486 -6.03 -10.01 -8.66
CA SER A 486 -5.85 -11.34 -9.20
C SER A 486 -4.35 -11.62 -9.40
N GLY A 487 -3.90 -12.80 -9.00
CA GLY A 487 -2.49 -13.17 -8.92
C GLY A 487 -1.87 -12.88 -7.55
N CYS A 488 -0.79 -13.61 -7.24
CA CYS A 488 0.02 -13.45 -6.04
C CYS A 488 1.50 -13.37 -6.41
N ASN A 489 2.35 -12.98 -5.47
CA ASN A 489 3.80 -12.79 -5.64
C ASN A 489 4.15 -11.61 -6.55
N ALA A 490 3.34 -10.56 -6.49
CA ALA A 490 3.63 -9.29 -7.14
C ALA A 490 4.17 -8.30 -6.12
N ILE A 491 5.10 -7.44 -6.52
CA ILE A 491 5.57 -6.32 -5.69
C ILE A 491 4.86 -5.05 -6.16
N THR A 492 4.35 -4.25 -5.24
CA THR A 492 3.68 -2.98 -5.53
C THR A 492 4.25 -1.84 -4.71
N MET A 493 4.43 -0.68 -5.34
CA MET A 493 4.78 0.58 -4.67
C MET A 493 3.55 1.28 -4.06
N HIS A 494 2.34 0.87 -4.48
CA HIS A 494 1.09 1.41 -3.95
C HIS A 494 0.57 0.54 -2.81
N ILE A 495 1.03 0.84 -1.59
CA ILE A 495 0.54 0.21 -0.37
C ILE A 495 -0.83 0.79 -0.06
N VAL A 496 -1.84 -0.05 -0.23
CA VAL A 496 -3.24 0.22 0.09
C VAL A 496 -3.74 -0.82 1.09
N GLY A 497 -4.60 -0.41 2.01
CA GLY A 497 -5.13 -1.25 3.08
C GLY A 497 -5.34 -0.45 4.36
N THR A 498 -5.89 -1.09 5.38
CA THR A 498 -6.23 -0.41 6.63
C THR A 498 -5.13 -0.54 7.67
N GLN A 499 -4.60 0.59 8.14
CA GLN A 499 -3.57 0.65 9.18
C GLN A 499 -3.93 -0.22 10.40
N GLY A 500 -2.96 -1.00 10.88
CA GLY A 500 -3.14 -1.99 11.95
C GLY A 500 -3.41 -3.42 11.46
N TYR A 501 -3.92 -3.60 10.24
CA TYR A 501 -4.08 -4.92 9.59
C TYR A 501 -3.00 -5.20 8.54
N ILE A 502 -2.25 -4.17 8.14
CA ILE A 502 -1.27 -4.25 7.05
C ILE A 502 -0.06 -5.08 7.50
N ALA A 503 0.23 -6.14 6.74
CA ALA A 503 1.35 -7.04 7.00
C ALA A 503 2.72 -6.31 6.88
N PRO A 504 3.70 -6.66 7.73
CA PRO A 504 4.98 -5.95 7.79
C PRO A 504 5.77 -5.99 6.48
N GLU A 505 5.80 -7.13 5.77
CA GLU A 505 6.46 -7.29 4.48
C GLU A 505 5.75 -6.52 3.36
N TYR A 506 4.46 -6.25 3.49
CA TYR A 506 3.75 -5.43 2.52
C TYR A 506 4.03 -3.95 2.74
N ILE A 507 4.21 -3.50 3.99
CA ILE A 507 4.69 -2.15 4.31
C ILE A 507 6.16 -1.98 3.90
N ALA A 508 6.99 -2.97 4.25
CA ALA A 508 8.43 -2.90 4.07
C ALA A 508 8.83 -3.12 2.62
N ASP A 509 8.28 -4.14 1.96
CA ASP A 509 8.78 -4.61 0.67
C ASP A 509 7.72 -4.52 -0.44
N GLY A 510 6.50 -4.05 -0.14
CA GLY A 510 5.41 -3.97 -1.12
C GLY A 510 4.91 -5.33 -1.60
N VAL A 511 5.25 -6.43 -0.90
CA VAL A 511 4.93 -7.79 -1.34
C VAL A 511 3.43 -8.07 -1.23
N VAL A 512 2.80 -8.33 -2.37
CA VAL A 512 1.41 -8.81 -2.47
C VAL A 512 1.42 -10.32 -2.59
N SER A 513 1.08 -10.99 -1.50
CA SER A 513 0.93 -12.44 -1.44
C SER A 513 -0.28 -12.82 -0.60
N THR A 514 -0.78 -14.04 -0.71
CA THR A 514 -1.87 -14.53 0.16
C THR A 514 -1.51 -14.47 1.65
N LYS A 515 -0.22 -14.47 1.99
CA LYS A 515 0.29 -14.35 3.37
C LYS A 515 -0.05 -13.01 4.02
N MET A 516 -0.29 -11.95 3.26
CA MET A 516 -0.67 -10.65 3.83
C MET A 516 -2.11 -10.67 4.37
N ASP A 517 -3.02 -11.37 3.67
CA ASP A 517 -4.39 -11.56 4.12
C ASP A 517 -4.44 -12.47 5.35
N ILE A 518 -3.54 -13.46 5.44
CA ILE A 518 -3.38 -14.32 6.62
C ILE A 518 -2.95 -13.50 7.83
N PHE A 519 -2.00 -12.56 7.67
CA PHE A 519 -1.60 -11.65 8.75
C PHE A 519 -2.78 -10.79 9.21
N ALA A 520 -3.50 -10.17 8.27
CA ALA A 520 -4.67 -9.36 8.57
C ALA A 520 -5.77 -10.18 9.27
N PHE A 521 -5.97 -11.44 8.87
CA PHE A 521 -6.86 -12.37 9.56
C PHE A 521 -6.39 -12.70 10.98
N GLY A 522 -5.08 -12.84 11.21
CA GLY A 522 -4.51 -12.97 12.55
C GLY A 522 -4.91 -11.81 13.47
N VAL A 523 -4.93 -10.58 12.96
CA VAL A 523 -5.42 -9.41 13.72
C VAL A 523 -6.91 -9.52 14.02
N VAL A 524 -7.73 -9.98 13.06
CA VAL A 524 -9.17 -10.22 13.29
C VAL A 524 -9.40 -11.29 14.35
N LEU A 525 -8.60 -12.37 14.37
CA LEU A 525 -8.67 -13.38 15.43
C LEU A 525 -8.36 -12.78 16.81
N LEU A 526 -7.38 -11.87 16.90
CA LEU A 526 -7.10 -11.17 18.15
C LEU A 526 -8.27 -10.26 18.57
N GLU A 527 -8.94 -9.58 17.65
CA GLU A 527 -10.14 -8.79 17.95
C GLU A 527 -11.28 -9.67 18.47
N LEU A 528 -11.48 -10.85 17.89
CA LEU A 528 -12.49 -11.81 18.34
C LEU A 528 -12.22 -12.32 19.77
N VAL A 529 -10.96 -12.54 20.15
CA VAL A 529 -10.62 -12.99 21.52
C VAL A 529 -10.65 -11.85 22.53
N SER A 530 -10.12 -10.68 22.18
CA SER A 530 -9.94 -9.56 23.12
C SER A 530 -11.16 -8.63 23.23
N GLY A 531 -12.00 -8.55 22.20
CA GLY A 531 -13.09 -7.57 22.13
C GLY A 531 -12.62 -6.11 22.14
N LYS A 532 -11.33 -5.84 21.86
CA LYS A 532 -10.72 -4.50 21.90
C LYS A 532 -10.22 -4.08 20.52
N GLU A 533 -10.31 -2.78 20.23
CA GLU A 533 -9.75 -2.22 19.00
C GLU A 533 -8.22 -2.14 19.10
N LYS A 534 -7.55 -2.49 18.00
CA LYS A 534 -6.11 -2.40 17.69
C LYS A 534 -5.23 -1.70 18.75
N GLU A 535 -4.36 -2.47 19.39
CA GLU A 535 -3.17 -1.89 20.04
C GLU A 535 -1.91 -2.70 19.75
N LYS A 536 -0.80 -1.96 19.58
CA LYS A 536 0.51 -2.43 19.13
C LYS A 536 1.51 -2.61 20.29
N GLU A 537 1.07 -2.66 21.54
CA GLU A 537 1.99 -2.72 22.68
C GLU A 537 1.72 -3.86 23.67
N LYS A 538 2.75 -4.72 23.76
CA LYS A 538 3.08 -5.69 24.81
C LYS A 538 2.07 -6.82 25.06
N LEU A 539 2.45 -8.01 24.57
CA LEU A 539 1.91 -9.34 24.91
C LEU A 539 2.13 -9.75 26.40
N GLU A 540 2.40 -8.81 27.29
CA GLU A 540 2.71 -9.08 28.69
C GLU A 540 1.43 -9.02 29.55
N ARG A 541 0.64 -10.10 29.49
CA ARG A 541 -0.32 -10.64 30.51
C ARG A 541 -1.61 -11.17 29.85
N LEU A 542 -1.62 -12.47 29.54
CA LEU A 542 -2.72 -13.21 28.88
C LEU A 542 -4.11 -13.07 29.56
N LYS A 543 -4.16 -12.97 30.89
CA LYS A 543 -5.44 -12.98 31.65
C LYS A 543 -6.21 -11.65 31.64
N ASN A 544 -5.54 -10.51 31.44
CA ASN A 544 -6.19 -9.19 31.36
C ASN A 544 -6.54 -8.80 29.91
N TRP A 545 -6.29 -9.71 28.97
CA TRP A 545 -6.33 -9.45 27.53
C TRP A 545 -7.57 -10.03 26.85
N ILE A 546 -8.12 -11.13 27.37
CA ILE A 546 -9.35 -11.76 26.90
C ILE A 546 -10.55 -10.88 27.28
N ASP A 547 -11.53 -10.77 26.38
CA ASP A 547 -12.76 -9.99 26.62
C ASP A 547 -13.46 -10.47 27.91
N GLU A 548 -13.76 -9.55 28.82
CA GLU A 548 -14.44 -9.83 30.09
C GLU A 548 -15.77 -10.59 29.88
N ALA A 549 -16.45 -10.33 28.75
CA ALA A 549 -17.69 -11.02 28.40
C ALA A 549 -17.52 -12.52 28.10
N LEU A 550 -16.29 -12.96 27.78
CA LEU A 550 -15.98 -14.37 27.60
C LEU A 550 -15.79 -15.08 28.95
N PHE A 551 -15.43 -14.37 30.03
CA PHE A 551 -15.34 -14.95 31.37
C PHE A 551 -16.71 -15.07 32.05
N GLU A 552 -17.66 -14.19 31.71
CA GLU A 552 -19.05 -14.25 32.20
C GLU A 552 -19.85 -15.41 31.58
N GLN A 553 -19.36 -15.95 30.46
CA GLN A 553 -19.94 -17.09 29.75
C GLN A 553 -19.04 -18.29 30.03
N SER A 554 -19.59 -19.46 30.39
CA SER A 554 -18.80 -20.68 30.62
C SER A 554 -18.08 -21.14 29.34
N CYS A 555 -16.95 -20.50 29.02
CA CYS A 555 -16.20 -20.73 27.79
C CYS A 555 -15.06 -21.74 28.03
N PRO A 556 -14.84 -22.70 27.10
CA PRO A 556 -13.68 -23.57 27.19
C PRO A 556 -12.42 -22.74 26.92
N MET A 557 -11.67 -22.42 27.97
CA MET A 557 -10.42 -21.65 27.85
C MET A 557 -9.39 -22.33 26.94
N GLU A 558 -9.47 -23.65 26.78
CA GLU A 558 -8.69 -24.42 25.82
C GLU A 558 -8.98 -24.00 24.37
N SER A 559 -10.26 -23.92 23.99
CA SER A 559 -10.69 -23.43 22.68
C SER A 559 -10.24 -21.98 22.44
N VAL A 560 -10.32 -21.11 23.45
CA VAL A 560 -9.82 -19.73 23.36
C VAL A 560 -8.30 -19.70 23.13
N MET A 561 -7.55 -20.56 23.84
CA MET A 561 -6.11 -20.64 23.71
C MET A 561 -5.68 -21.19 22.34
N ASP A 562 -6.42 -22.16 21.79
CA ASP A 562 -6.16 -22.67 20.45
C ASP A 562 -6.32 -21.58 19.38
N VAL A 563 -7.43 -20.82 19.44
CA VAL A 563 -7.64 -19.69 18.52
C VAL A 563 -6.54 -18.64 18.68
N MET A 564 -6.09 -18.38 19.91
CA MET A 564 -4.96 -17.49 20.16
C MET A 564 -3.66 -18.00 19.54
N ASN A 565 -3.37 -19.30 19.62
CA ASN A 565 -2.19 -19.92 19.02
C ASN A 565 -2.23 -19.81 17.48
N VAL A 566 -3.41 -19.99 16.88
CA VAL A 566 -3.61 -19.74 15.44
C VAL A 566 -3.35 -18.27 15.11
N ALA A 567 -3.88 -17.33 15.89
CA ALA A 567 -3.66 -15.89 15.70
C ALA A 567 -2.17 -15.53 15.75
N VAL A 568 -1.42 -16.01 16.75
CA VAL A 568 0.02 -15.78 16.88
C VAL A 568 0.81 -16.38 15.71
N SER A 569 0.38 -17.53 15.19
CA SER A 569 0.98 -18.16 14.01
C SER A 569 0.71 -17.36 12.74
N CYS A 570 -0.48 -16.80 12.59
CA CYS A 570 -0.83 -15.89 11.49
C CYS A 570 -0.04 -14.57 11.53
N LEU A 571 0.34 -14.09 12.73
CA LEU A 571 1.02 -12.81 12.94
C LEU A 571 2.56 -12.88 12.88
N GLN A 572 3.13 -14.01 12.46
CA GLN A 572 4.58 -14.13 12.28
C GLN A 572 5.10 -13.03 11.34
N LYS A 573 6.21 -12.38 11.75
CA LYS A 573 6.83 -11.29 10.95
C LYS A 573 7.29 -11.82 9.59
N ASP A 574 7.87 -13.01 9.58
CA ASP A 574 8.26 -13.72 8.37
C ASP A 574 7.02 -14.38 7.72
N PRO A 575 6.63 -13.98 6.49
CA PRO A 575 5.45 -14.52 5.83
C PRO A 575 5.56 -16.02 5.52
N THR A 576 6.77 -16.57 5.41
CA THR A 576 6.98 -18.01 5.13
C THR A 576 6.61 -18.90 6.32
N LYS A 577 6.68 -18.35 7.54
CA LYS A 577 6.34 -19.06 8.79
C LYS A 577 4.85 -19.01 9.13
N ARG A 578 4.09 -18.17 8.45
CA ARG A 578 2.62 -18.13 8.63
C ARG A 578 2.02 -19.42 8.06
N PRO A 579 0.95 -19.94 8.65
CA PRO A 579 0.25 -21.10 8.08
C PRO A 579 -0.39 -20.75 6.72
N SER A 580 -0.79 -21.78 5.99
CA SER A 580 -1.74 -21.69 4.89
C SER A 580 -3.17 -21.59 5.42
N MET A 581 -4.11 -21.10 4.60
CA MET A 581 -5.52 -21.06 5.02
C MET A 581 -6.12 -22.46 5.24
N VAL A 582 -5.56 -23.51 4.61
CA VAL A 582 -5.96 -24.91 4.85
C VAL A 582 -5.65 -25.30 6.30
N GLU A 583 -4.42 -25.03 6.75
CA GLU A 583 -3.99 -25.32 8.13
C GLU A 583 -4.77 -24.49 9.15
N VAL A 584 -5.07 -23.23 8.82
CA VAL A 584 -5.87 -22.33 9.67
C VAL A 584 -7.30 -22.87 9.83
N VAL A 585 -7.97 -23.24 8.73
CA VAL A 585 -9.34 -23.80 8.78
C VAL A 585 -9.35 -25.10 9.60
N TYR A 586 -8.37 -25.99 9.37
CA TYR A 586 -8.26 -27.23 10.14
C TYR A 586 -8.08 -26.99 11.64
N ALA A 587 -7.16 -26.09 12.02
CA ALA A 587 -6.89 -25.78 13.42
C ALA A 587 -8.12 -25.16 14.11
N LEU A 588 -8.80 -24.21 13.46
CA LEU A 588 -10.01 -23.59 14.02
C LEU A 588 -11.18 -24.57 14.13
N SER A 589 -11.36 -25.47 13.15
CA SER A 589 -12.44 -26.47 13.17
C SER A 589 -12.25 -27.48 14.31
N LYS A 590 -11.00 -27.91 14.54
CA LYS A 590 -10.68 -28.77 15.69
C LYS A 590 -11.04 -28.12 17.03
N SER A 591 -10.86 -26.81 17.15
CA SER A 591 -11.24 -26.06 18.35
C SER A 591 -12.76 -25.90 18.51
N ASP A 592 -13.54 -26.08 17.44
CA ASP A 592 -15.01 -26.08 17.46
C ASP A 592 -15.55 -27.43 17.97
N ASP A 593 -14.96 -28.54 17.54
CA ASP A 593 -15.27 -29.88 18.05
C ASP A 593 -15.13 -29.95 19.59
N ALA A 594 -14.07 -29.34 20.13
CA ALA A 594 -13.87 -29.24 21.59
C ALA A 594 -14.95 -28.41 22.32
N VAL A 595 -15.61 -27.47 21.63
CA VAL A 595 -16.73 -26.69 22.19
C VAL A 595 -18.03 -27.50 22.17
N PHE A 596 -18.19 -28.41 21.21
CA PHE A 596 -19.34 -29.32 21.15
C PHE A 596 -19.30 -30.37 22.27
N ASP A 597 -18.14 -30.98 22.51
CA ASP A 597 -17.96 -31.98 23.60
C ASP A 597 -18.24 -31.36 24.98
N PHE A 598 -17.83 -30.11 25.22
CA PHE A 598 -18.10 -29.41 26.49
C PHE A 598 -19.59 -29.11 26.73
N SER A 599 -20.38 -28.92 25.66
CA SER A 599 -21.82 -28.71 25.79
C SER A 599 -22.62 -29.98 26.10
N ASP A 600 -22.14 -31.16 25.69
CA ASP A 600 -22.82 -32.43 25.99
C ASP A 600 -22.57 -32.90 27.43
N ASP A 601 -21.37 -32.64 27.96
CA ASP A 601 -21.04 -32.96 29.36
C ASP A 601 -21.82 -32.10 30.37
N THR A 602 -22.25 -30.89 29.99
CA THR A 602 -23.07 -30.02 30.84
C THR A 602 -24.57 -30.33 30.78
N LEU A 603 -25.02 -31.13 29.81
CA LEU A 603 -26.41 -31.62 29.68
C LEU A 603 -26.64 -32.99 30.35
N SER A 604 -25.60 -33.62 30.89
CA SER A 604 -25.64 -35.03 31.32
C SER A 604 -25.76 -35.28 32.83
N ALA A 605 -26.01 -34.26 33.66
CA ALA A 605 -26.25 -34.47 35.09
C ALA A 605 -27.75 -34.29 35.43
N PRO A 606 -28.52 -35.38 35.66
CA PRO A 606 -29.82 -35.25 36.28
C PRO A 606 -29.61 -34.73 37.71
N ILE A 607 -30.22 -33.58 38.02
CA ILE A 607 -30.32 -33.07 39.38
C ILE A 607 -31.14 -34.10 40.19
N LEU A 608 -30.44 -34.96 40.94
CA LEU A 608 -31.04 -35.75 42.00
C LEU A 608 -31.53 -34.79 43.09
N THR A 609 -32.81 -34.44 43.04
CA THR A 609 -33.50 -33.81 44.17
C THR A 609 -33.78 -34.89 45.22
N ALA A 610 -32.97 -34.88 46.29
CA ALA A 610 -33.32 -35.61 47.51
C ALA A 610 -34.53 -34.93 48.18
N ARG A 611 -35.54 -35.72 48.53
CA ARG A 611 -36.63 -35.36 49.44
C ARG A 611 -36.47 -36.11 50.74
#